data_AF-A0A372G2K5-F1
#
_entry.id   AF-A0A372G2K5-F1
#
_cell.length_a   1.000
_cell.length_b   1.000
_cell.length_c   1.000
_cell.angle_alpha   90.00
_cell.angle_beta   90.00
_cell.angle_gamma   90.00
#
_symmetry.space_group_name_H-M   'P 1'
#
loop_
_entity.id
_entity.type
_entity.pdbx_description
1 polymer ?
#
loop_
_entity_poly.entity_id
_entity_poly.type
_entity_poly.pdbx_seq_one_letter_code
_entity_poly.pdbx_strand_id
1 'polypeptide(L)'
;MRLVPFSLAMLALGRERESQQAHLLEMDIKTLKRALAGESVGEKFMSQTISVFRQHRDELARRGLQVSLDEYFEVPTEDAA
;
A
#
# COMPACT_ATOMS: atom_id res chain seq x y z
N MET A 1 -11.50 -13.94 7.39
CA MET A 1 -10.29 -13.61 6.60
C MET A 1 -9.49 -12.57 7.37
N ARG A 2 -8.15 -12.57 7.25
CA ARG A 2 -7.26 -11.72 8.06
C ARG A 2 -6.80 -10.52 7.23
N LEU A 3 -6.89 -9.31 7.81
CA LEU A 3 -6.27 -8.12 7.24
C LEU A 3 -4.76 -8.25 7.35
N VAL A 4 -4.06 -7.82 6.31
CA VAL A 4 -2.60 -7.95 6.23
C VAL A 4 -1.93 -6.60 6.08
N PRO A 5 -0.67 -6.41 6.52
CA PRO A 5 0.08 -5.18 6.27
C PRO A 5 0.44 -4.99 4.79
N PHE A 6 0.75 -3.76 4.40
CA PHE A 6 1.23 -3.39 3.06
C PHE A 6 2.41 -4.22 2.58
N SER A 7 3.41 -4.43 3.44
CA SER A 7 4.58 -5.25 3.11
C SER A 7 4.21 -6.70 2.77
N LEU A 8 3.22 -7.27 3.46
CA LEU A 8 2.75 -8.63 3.20
C LEU A 8 1.91 -8.71 1.91
N ALA A 9 1.10 -7.69 1.62
CA ALA A 9 0.39 -7.57 0.35
C ALA A 9 1.39 -7.48 -0.83
N MET A 10 2.44 -6.67 -0.71
CA MET A 10 3.48 -6.54 -1.74
C MET A 10 4.27 -7.83 -1.94
N LEU A 11 4.63 -8.51 -0.84
CA LEU A 11 5.27 -9.83 -0.90
C LEU A 11 4.39 -10.85 -1.63
N ALA A 12 3.08 -10.84 -1.34
CA ALA A 12 2.12 -11.71 -2.00
C ALA A 12 1.98 -11.42 -3.50
N LEU A 13 2.22 -10.20 -3.95
CA LEU A 13 2.29 -9.86 -5.38
C LEU A 13 3.67 -10.18 -6.01
N GLY A 14 4.57 -10.81 -5.27
CA GLY A 14 5.93 -11.12 -5.73
C GLY A 14 6.78 -9.86 -5.94
N ARG A 15 6.61 -8.85 -5.07
CA ARG A 15 7.37 -7.58 -5.09
C ARG A 15 8.19 -7.47 -3.81
N GLU A 16 9.28 -8.20 -3.76
CA GLU A 16 10.17 -8.28 -2.60
C GLU A 16 11.06 -7.03 -2.48
N ARG A 17 11.44 -6.43 -3.61
CA ARG A 17 12.34 -5.28 -3.64
C ARG A 17 11.55 -3.98 -3.72
N GLU A 18 12.01 -2.95 -3.01
CA GLU A 18 11.42 -1.60 -3.04
C GLU A 18 11.30 -1.03 -4.46
N SER A 19 12.28 -1.30 -5.34
CA SER A 19 12.23 -0.87 -6.74
C SER A 19 11.08 -1.52 -7.52
N GLN A 20 10.75 -2.78 -7.23
CA GLN A 20 9.64 -3.49 -7.85
C GLN A 20 8.29 -2.98 -7.32
N GLN A 21 8.23 -2.65 -6.03
CA GLN A 21 7.05 -2.05 -5.41
C GLN A 21 6.79 -0.64 -5.96
N ALA A 22 7.83 0.19 -6.07
CA ALA A 22 7.75 1.54 -6.62
C ALA A 22 7.33 1.53 -8.09
N HIS A 23 7.86 0.57 -8.87
CA HIS A 23 7.44 0.37 -10.26
C HIS A 23 5.98 -0.06 -10.38
N LEU A 24 5.53 -1.03 -9.57
CA LEU A 24 4.13 -1.46 -9.55
C LEU A 24 3.19 -0.32 -9.19
N LEU A 25 3.61 0.52 -8.25
CA LEU A 25 2.86 1.69 -7.81
C LEU A 25 3.11 2.93 -8.68
N GLU A 26 3.78 2.82 -9.82
CA GLU A 26 4.03 3.93 -10.76
C GLU A 26 4.57 5.21 -10.09
N MET A 27 5.52 5.03 -9.16
CA MET A 27 6.05 6.11 -8.34
C MET A 27 7.57 6.05 -8.19
N ASP A 28 8.16 7.17 -7.79
CA ASP A 28 9.57 7.24 -7.46
C ASP A 28 9.87 6.44 -6.18
N ILE A 29 11.00 5.73 -6.18
CA ILE A 29 11.44 4.92 -5.04
C ILE A 29 11.61 5.75 -3.75
N LYS A 30 11.98 7.04 -3.87
CA LYS A 30 12.07 7.94 -2.72
C LYS A 30 10.70 8.18 -2.10
N THR A 31 9.66 8.34 -2.91
CA THR A 31 8.28 8.51 -2.41
C THR A 31 7.82 7.26 -1.65
N LEU A 32 8.09 6.07 -2.19
CA LEU A 32 7.81 4.82 -1.49
C LEU A 32 8.58 4.73 -0.16
N LYS A 33 9.86 5.08 -0.14
CA LYS A 33 10.67 5.04 1.09
C LYS A 33 10.15 5.96 2.18
N ARG A 34 9.74 7.18 1.82
CA ARG A 34 9.12 8.14 2.74
C ARG A 34 7.82 7.57 3.32
N ALA A 35 6.98 6.99 2.47
CA ALA A 35 5.75 6.32 2.90
C ALA A 35 6.03 5.19 3.90
N LEU A 36 7.00 4.32 3.60
CA LEU A 36 7.39 3.21 4.47
C LEU A 36 8.04 3.69 5.78
N ALA A 37 8.63 4.88 5.80
CA ALA A 37 9.15 5.52 7.00
C ALA A 37 8.06 6.19 7.86
N GLY A 38 6.79 6.12 7.45
CA GLY A 38 5.66 6.72 8.16
C GLY A 38 5.50 8.22 7.92
N GLU A 39 6.18 8.78 6.92
CA GLU A 39 5.97 10.19 6.55
C GLU A 39 4.62 10.39 5.86
N SER A 40 4.08 11.61 5.93
CA SER A 40 2.89 12.00 5.20
C SER A 40 3.06 11.76 3.70
N VAL A 41 2.12 11.01 3.14
CA VAL A 41 1.99 10.76 1.71
C VAL A 41 0.82 11.53 1.12
N GLY A 42 0.95 11.94 -0.14
CA GLY A 42 -0.13 12.64 -0.83
C GLY A 42 -1.24 11.70 -1.34
N GLU A 43 -2.39 12.28 -1.66
CA GLU A 43 -3.56 11.55 -2.20
C GLU A 43 -3.24 10.67 -3.42
N LYS A 44 -2.29 11.11 -4.26
CA LYS A 44 -1.84 10.33 -5.42
C LYS A 44 -1.23 8.98 -5.03
N PHE A 45 -0.48 8.91 -3.94
CA PHE A 45 0.08 7.65 -3.44
C PHE A 45 -1.03 6.72 -2.99
N MET A 46 -2.00 7.26 -2.24
CA MET A 46 -3.14 6.52 -1.73
C MET A 46 -3.97 5.95 -2.88
N SER A 47 -4.41 6.80 -3.82
CA SER A 47 -5.26 6.38 -4.94
C SER A 47 -4.59 5.33 -5.82
N GLN A 48 -3.28 5.46 -6.08
CA GLN A 48 -2.53 4.49 -6.86
C GLN A 48 -2.38 3.14 -6.13
N THR A 49 -2.09 3.17 -4.83
CA THR A 49 -2.00 1.96 -3.99
C THR A 49 -3.35 1.22 -3.95
N ILE A 50 -4.43 1.97 -3.78
CA ILE A 50 -5.80 1.42 -3.81
C ILE A 50 -6.10 0.80 -5.17
N SER A 51 -5.74 1.48 -6.25
CA SER A 51 -5.95 1.00 -7.62
C SER A 51 -5.24 -0.33 -7.87
N VAL A 52 -3.95 -0.40 -7.53
CA VAL A 52 -3.14 -1.63 -7.68
C VAL A 52 -3.73 -2.79 -6.88
N PHE A 53 -4.10 -2.57 -5.62
CA PHE A 53 -4.68 -3.66 -4.82
C PHE A 53 -6.06 -4.10 -5.32
N ARG A 54 -6.85 -3.19 -5.88
CA ARG A 54 -8.12 -3.56 -6.56
C ARG A 54 -7.86 -4.38 -7.82
N GLN A 55 -6.87 -4.01 -8.64
CA GLN A 55 -6.49 -4.74 -9.84
C GLN A 55 -6.00 -6.16 -9.54
N HIS A 56 -5.28 -6.34 -8.41
CA HIS A 56 -4.75 -7.64 -8.00
C HIS A 56 -5.59 -8.36 -6.93
N ARG A 57 -6.84 -7.93 -6.71
CA ARG A 57 -7.70 -8.45 -5.63
C ARG A 57 -7.86 -9.97 -5.68
N ASP A 58 -8.08 -10.53 -6.85
CA ASP A 58 -8.29 -11.97 -7.02
C ASP A 58 -7.02 -12.79 -6.77
N GLU A 59 -5.85 -12.23 -7.09
CA GLU A 59 -4.56 -12.85 -6.77
C GLU A 59 -4.32 -12.87 -5.25
N LEU A 60 -4.60 -11.75 -4.59
CA LEU A 60 -4.49 -11.63 -3.13
C LEU A 60 -5.49 -12.56 -2.42
N ALA A 61 -6.74 -12.61 -2.90
CA ALA A 61 -7.78 -13.47 -2.35
C ALA A 61 -7.44 -14.96 -2.49
N ARG A 62 -6.85 -15.39 -3.63
CA ARG A 62 -6.36 -16.77 -3.82
C ARG A 62 -5.27 -17.17 -2.82
N ARG A 63 -4.53 -16.19 -2.28
CA ARG A 63 -3.53 -16.37 -1.23
C ARG A 63 -4.11 -16.24 0.19
N GLY A 64 -5.44 -16.11 0.32
CA GLY A 64 -6.13 -15.95 1.60
C GLY A 64 -6.03 -14.56 2.21
N LEU A 65 -5.58 -13.56 1.42
CA LEU A 65 -5.34 -12.20 1.89
C LEU A 65 -6.52 -11.31 1.53
N GLN A 66 -7.08 -10.66 2.54
CA GLN A 66 -8.04 -9.59 2.33
C GLN A 66 -7.32 -8.26 2.62
N VAL A 67 -7.25 -7.40 1.61
CA VAL A 67 -6.69 -6.06 1.77
C VAL A 67 -7.84 -5.10 2.09
N SER A 68 -7.91 -4.63 3.33
CA SER A 68 -8.70 -3.44 3.69
C SER A 68 -7.73 -2.28 3.80
N LEU A 69 -8.01 -1.19 3.10
CA LEU A 69 -7.14 -0.01 3.06
C LEU A 69 -7.43 0.98 4.20
N ASP A 70 -8.51 0.76 4.95
CA ASP A 70 -8.91 1.60 6.08
C ASP A 70 -7.88 1.55 7.23
N GLU A 71 -7.11 0.45 7.32
CA GLU A 71 -6.00 0.31 8.29
C GLU A 71 -4.64 0.78 7.72
N TYR A 72 -4.57 1.12 6.44
CA TYR A 72 -3.30 1.41 5.75
C TYR A 72 -2.97 2.88 5.70
N PHE A 73 -3.99 3.72 5.73
CA PHE A 73 -3.85 5.17 5.67
C PHE A 73 -4.60 5.76 6.85
N GLU A 74 -3.85 6.37 7.74
CA GLU A 74 -4.40 7.23 8.76
C GLU A 74 -4.49 8.64 8.18
N VAL A 75 -5.69 9.22 8.19
CA VAL A 75 -5.83 10.65 7.94
C VAL A 75 -5.41 11.32 9.25
N PRO A 76 -4.34 12.13 9.27
CA PRO A 76 -4.02 12.90 10.46
C PRO A 76 -5.23 13.80 10.73
N THR A 77 -5.99 13.47 11.76
CA THR A 77 -6.90 14.43 12.36
C THR A 77 -6.00 15.51 12.92
N GLU A 78 -5.97 16.69 12.28
CA GLU A 78 -5.45 17.87 12.96
C GLU A 78 -6.11 17.89 14.34
N ASP A 79 -5.28 17.88 15.39
CA ASP A 79 -5.76 18.08 16.74
C ASP A 79 -6.73 19.25 16.69
N ALA A 80 -7.97 18.98 17.12
CA ALA A 80 -8.87 20.02 17.56
C ALA A 80 -8.18 20.71 18.74
N ALA A 81 -7.33 21.69 18.44
CA ALA A 81 -6.61 22.54 19.37
C ALA A 81 -7.09 23.98 19.21
#